data_AF-A0A7S4G3Z6-F1
#
_entry.id   AF-A0A7S4G3Z6-F1
#
_cell.length_a   1.000
_cell.length_b   1.000
_cell.length_c   1.000
_cell.angle_alpha   90.00
_cell.angle_beta   90.00
_cell.angle_gamma   90.00
#
_symmetry.space_group_name_H-M   'P 1'
#
loop_
_entity.id
_entity.type
_entity.pdbx_description
1 polymer ?
#
loop_
_entity_poly.entity_id
_entity_poly.type
_entity_poly.pdbx_seq_one_letter_code
_entity_poly.pdbx_strand_id
1 'polypeptide(L)'
;EKWATSTWAPQEHESKVMSKSKVVLSSGHQVARGEFPSSLEIALEMYMPGKLRLEFEWGQSIGSQSLMVTSKSTQELLTFTATYLTEGSPPYVLESPLIPKGPNTLEISYRGPGLGHFVAVSALSLEGVDEAGAGECMSCPKGHECHDRHQDTPCSPGTYNDKEMSTCKPCEGNTASRHHGSETCNECHRGTFPDTEHRMCVTNCQ
;
A
#
# COMPACT_ATOMS: atom_id res chain seq x y z
N GLU A 1 -5.36 24.14 12.10
CA GLU A 1 -4.28 23.37 11.44
C GLU A 1 -4.25 21.96 12.03
N LYS A 2 -4.82 20.98 11.33
CA LYS A 2 -4.63 19.56 11.64
C LYS A 2 -4.60 18.84 10.31
N TRP A 3 -3.45 18.27 9.97
CA TRP A 3 -3.35 17.30 8.89
C TRP A 3 -4.16 16.07 9.30
N ALA A 4 -4.93 15.53 8.36
CA ALA A 4 -5.56 14.24 8.57
C ALA A 4 -4.44 13.20 8.63
N THR A 5 -4.31 12.51 9.76
CA THR A 5 -3.58 11.24 9.83
C THR A 5 -4.17 10.32 8.78
N SER A 6 -3.37 9.87 7.81
CA SER A 6 -3.82 8.87 6.86
C SER A 6 -4.13 7.58 7.62
N THR A 7 -5.42 7.25 7.73
CA THR A 7 -5.83 5.91 8.11
C THR A 7 -5.69 5.02 6.89
N TRP A 8 -4.79 4.04 6.97
CA TRP A 8 -4.70 2.96 6.00
C TRP A 8 -6.03 2.19 6.03
N ALA A 9 -6.84 2.33 4.98
CA ALA A 9 -7.99 1.45 4.78
C ALA A 9 -7.48 0.19 4.08
N PRO A 10 -7.64 -1.01 4.65
CA PRO A 10 -7.08 -2.24 4.08
C PRO A 10 -7.67 -2.66 2.72
N GLN A 11 -8.56 -1.85 2.12
CA GLN A 11 -9.20 -2.14 0.83
C GLN A 11 -8.73 -1.26 -0.33
N GLU A 12 -7.97 -0.19 -0.09
CA GLU A 12 -7.42 0.66 -1.16
C GLU A 12 -5.89 0.61 -1.09
N HIS A 13 -5.25 0.06 -2.11
CA HIS A 13 -3.79 -0.01 -2.27
C HIS A 13 -3.12 1.37 -2.48
N GLU A 14 -3.82 2.47 -2.19
CA GLU A 14 -3.30 3.83 -2.24
C GLU A 14 -3.34 4.46 -0.84
N SER A 15 -2.17 4.81 -0.30
CA SER A 15 -2.10 5.55 0.96
C SER A 15 -2.28 7.04 0.68
N LYS A 16 -3.49 7.47 0.35
CA LYS A 16 -3.73 8.88 0.08
C LYS A 16 -3.79 9.67 1.39
N VAL A 17 -2.69 10.31 1.77
CA VAL A 17 -2.72 11.39 2.79
C VAL A 17 -3.41 12.60 2.15
N MET A 18 -4.72 12.53 1.97
CA MET A 18 -5.50 13.67 1.49
C MET A 18 -5.49 14.76 2.57
N SER A 19 -4.49 15.63 2.54
CA SER A 19 -4.64 16.94 3.17
C SER A 19 -5.82 17.61 2.47
N LYS A 20 -6.96 17.71 3.17
CA LYS A 20 -8.15 18.43 2.69
C LYS A 20 -7.90 19.94 2.57
N SER A 21 -6.68 20.43 2.74
CA SER A 21 -6.35 21.84 2.84
C SER A 21 -5.01 22.15 2.16
N LYS A 22 -5.04 23.09 1.21
CA LYS A 22 -3.86 23.69 0.58
C LYS A 22 -2.98 24.30 1.69
N VAL A 23 -1.73 23.86 1.81
CA VAL A 23 -0.78 24.40 2.80
C VAL A 23 0.10 25.44 2.09
N VAL A 24 0.23 26.61 2.69
CA VAL A 24 1.08 27.68 2.15
C VAL A 24 2.26 27.90 3.09
N LEU A 25 3.48 27.85 2.55
CA LEU A 25 4.72 28.17 3.27
C LEU A 25 5.32 29.45 2.67
N SER A 26 5.93 30.30 3.49
CA SER A 26 6.49 31.58 3.03
C SER A 26 7.86 31.89 3.65
N SER A 27 8.62 32.76 2.99
CA SER A 27 9.93 33.20 3.46
C SER A 27 9.83 34.58 4.12
N GLY A 28 10.31 34.66 5.35
CA GLY A 28 10.29 35.89 6.14
C GLY A 28 9.04 36.03 7.00
N HIS A 29 9.27 36.38 8.26
CA HIS A 29 8.22 36.72 9.22
C HIS A 29 7.54 38.01 8.77
N GLN A 30 6.33 37.96 8.21
CA GLN A 30 5.46 39.15 8.13
C GLN A 30 4.01 38.80 8.46
N VAL A 31 3.73 38.99 9.75
CA VAL A 31 2.59 39.69 10.36
C VAL A 31 1.79 40.56 9.36
N ALA A 32 0.80 39.99 8.67
CA ALA A 32 -0.47 40.66 8.30
C ALA A 32 -1.44 39.66 7.63
N ARG A 33 -2.52 39.30 8.35
CA ARG A 33 -3.70 38.52 7.90
C ARG A 33 -3.57 37.00 7.62
N GLY A 34 -2.49 36.37 8.04
CA GLY A 34 -2.41 34.91 8.12
C GLY A 34 -0.97 34.48 8.38
N GLU A 35 -0.72 33.83 9.50
CA GLU A 35 0.60 33.27 9.81
C GLU A 35 0.84 32.05 8.90
N PHE A 36 1.82 32.13 8.00
CA PHE A 36 2.27 30.99 7.22
C PHE A 36 3.67 30.59 7.71
N PRO A 37 3.89 29.34 8.12
CA PRO A 37 5.19 28.92 8.63
C PRO A 37 6.19 28.73 7.48
N SER A 38 7.48 28.90 7.78
CA SER A 38 8.57 28.59 6.83
C SER A 38 8.86 27.09 6.75
N SER A 39 8.39 26.31 7.72
CA SER A 39 8.50 24.85 7.72
C SER A 39 7.26 24.19 8.32
N LEU A 40 7.00 22.96 7.89
CA LEU A 40 5.93 22.11 8.39
C LEU A 40 6.52 20.73 8.74
N GLU A 41 6.19 20.25 9.92
CA GLU A 41 6.49 18.88 10.32
C GLU A 41 5.25 17.98 10.15
N ILE A 42 5.47 16.80 9.59
CA ILE A 42 4.45 15.77 9.40
C ILE A 42 4.96 14.49 10.04
N ALA A 43 4.25 14.01 11.06
CA ALA A 43 4.47 12.68 11.59
C ALA A 43 3.73 11.67 10.70
N LEU A 44 4.39 10.59 10.33
CA LEU A 44 3.82 9.54 9.49
C LEU A 44 4.04 8.21 10.18
N GLU A 45 3.02 7.36 10.20
CA GLU A 45 3.16 5.96 10.63
C GLU A 45 2.99 5.07 9.39
N MET A 46 4.12 4.55 8.90
CA MET A 46 4.14 3.75 7.69
C MET A 46 4.03 2.27 8.03
N TYR A 47 2.98 1.61 7.54
CA TYR A 47 2.78 0.18 7.76
C TYR A 47 3.68 -0.70 6.87
N MET A 48 4.18 -0.12 5.78
CA MET A 48 5.09 -0.71 4.79
C MET A 48 5.99 0.40 4.22
N PRO A 49 7.17 0.08 3.64
CA PRO A 49 7.98 1.07 2.94
C PRO A 49 7.20 1.73 1.80
N GLY A 50 7.55 2.96 1.45
CA GLY A 50 6.81 3.67 0.40
C GLY A 50 7.48 4.96 -0.05
N LYS A 51 6.95 5.56 -1.11
CA LYS A 51 7.39 6.86 -1.63
C LYS A 51 6.34 7.93 -1.35
N LEU A 52 6.80 9.12 -1.02
CA LEU A 52 6.00 10.33 -0.91
C LEU A 52 6.00 11.03 -2.26
N ARG A 53 4.83 11.46 -2.72
CA ARG A 53 4.65 12.33 -3.86
C ARG A 53 3.98 13.63 -3.41
N LEU A 54 4.56 14.76 -3.77
CA LEU A 54 4.12 16.08 -3.32
C LEU A 54 3.90 16.98 -4.53
N GLU A 55 2.70 17.53 -4.64
CA GLU A 55 2.33 18.48 -5.69
C GLU A 55 2.31 19.89 -5.12
N PHE A 56 2.94 20.83 -5.82
CA PHE A 56 3.02 22.22 -5.36
C PHE A 56 3.09 23.25 -6.49
N GLU A 57 2.81 24.50 -6.11
CA GLU A 57 2.80 25.67 -6.97
C GLU A 57 3.55 26.82 -6.29
N TRP A 58 4.40 27.54 -7.02
CA TRP A 58 5.07 28.73 -6.51
C TRP A 58 4.17 29.95 -6.56
N GLY A 59 4.20 30.76 -5.50
CA GLY A 59 3.65 32.09 -5.44
C GLY A 59 4.74 33.14 -5.67
N GLN A 60 4.52 34.02 -6.66
CA GLN A 60 5.49 34.99 -7.20
C GLN A 60 6.76 34.37 -7.81
N SER A 61 6.99 34.66 -9.10
CA SER A 61 7.87 33.90 -10.00
C SER A 61 9.31 34.42 -10.12
N ILE A 62 9.72 35.45 -9.35
CA ILE A 62 11.00 36.15 -9.58
C ILE A 62 11.99 35.85 -8.45
N GLY A 63 13.09 35.17 -8.77
CA GLY A 63 14.20 34.91 -7.83
C GLY A 63 14.31 33.45 -7.36
N SER A 64 15.46 33.12 -6.77
CA SER A 64 15.78 31.76 -6.33
C SER A 64 14.92 31.32 -5.16
N GLN A 65 14.11 30.28 -5.38
CA GLN A 65 13.27 29.64 -4.38
C GLN A 65 13.73 28.20 -4.15
N SER A 66 13.41 27.61 -3.01
CA SER A 66 13.80 26.25 -2.67
C SER A 66 12.76 25.63 -1.75
N LEU A 67 12.36 24.39 -2.05
CA LEU A 67 11.44 23.60 -1.25
C LEU A 67 12.14 22.31 -0.87
N MET A 68 12.53 22.19 0.38
CA MET A 68 13.31 21.06 0.87
C MET A 68 12.41 20.12 1.66
N VAL A 69 12.51 18.82 1.40
CA VAL A 69 11.85 17.78 2.20
C VAL A 69 12.94 16.98 2.89
N THR A 70 12.84 16.79 4.20
CA THR A 70 13.87 16.06 4.96
C THR A 70 13.20 14.98 5.79
N SER A 71 13.74 13.76 5.72
CA SER A 71 13.35 12.69 6.63
C SER A 71 14.16 12.81 7.92
N LYS A 72 13.50 13.16 9.03
CA LYS A 72 14.15 13.19 10.35
C LYS A 72 14.44 11.78 10.89
N SER A 73 13.73 10.76 10.41
CA SER A 73 13.93 9.36 10.82
C SER A 73 15.16 8.73 10.18
N THR A 74 15.40 8.97 8.89
CA THR A 74 16.54 8.38 8.16
C THR A 74 17.75 9.30 8.06
N GLN A 75 17.62 10.58 8.47
CA GLN A 75 18.58 11.65 8.19
C GLN A 75 18.95 11.81 6.70
N GLU A 76 18.22 11.14 5.80
CA GLU A 76 18.39 11.33 4.37
C GLU A 76 17.79 12.67 3.97
N LEU A 77 18.65 13.49 3.40
CA LEU A 77 18.33 14.82 2.95
C LEU A 77 17.72 14.74 1.55
N LEU A 78 16.39 14.82 1.46
CA LEU A 78 15.68 14.86 0.18
C LEU A 78 15.59 16.32 -0.30
N THR A 79 16.76 16.95 -0.43
CA THR A 79 16.82 18.36 -0.85
C THR A 79 16.44 18.48 -2.32
N PHE A 80 15.32 19.15 -2.58
CA PHE A 80 14.95 19.59 -3.91
C PHE A 80 15.15 21.10 -4.02
N THR A 81 16.16 21.51 -4.77
CA THR A 81 16.41 22.93 -5.02
C THR A 81 15.89 23.26 -6.41
N ALA A 82 14.64 23.73 -6.50
CA ALA A 82 14.07 24.20 -7.75
C ALA A 82 14.29 25.72 -7.88
N THR A 83 15.31 26.12 -8.64
CA THR A 83 15.52 27.54 -8.99
C THR A 83 14.64 27.88 -10.18
N TYR A 84 13.55 28.62 -9.96
CA TYR A 84 12.68 29.05 -11.06
C TYR A 84 13.23 30.31 -11.73
N LEU A 85 13.30 30.32 -13.07
CA LEU A 85 13.82 31.44 -13.86
C LEU A 85 12.78 32.10 -14.79
N THR A 86 11.66 31.47 -15.18
CA THR A 86 10.64 32.08 -16.09
C THR A 86 9.29 31.34 -16.10
N GLU A 87 8.18 32.08 -16.32
CA GLU A 87 6.75 31.67 -16.32
C GLU A 87 6.34 30.45 -17.19
N GLY A 88 5.45 29.60 -16.63
CA GLY A 88 4.91 28.32 -17.15
C GLY A 88 5.60 27.10 -16.48
N SER A 89 4.97 26.13 -15.81
CA SER A 89 3.57 25.71 -15.65
C SER A 89 3.41 24.87 -14.35
N PRO A 90 2.30 24.96 -13.59
CA PRO A 90 1.96 24.05 -12.49
C PRO A 90 1.21 22.77 -12.95
N PRO A 91 1.11 21.72 -12.11
CA PRO A 91 1.74 21.58 -10.79
C PRO A 91 3.14 20.92 -10.86
N TYR A 92 4.06 21.35 -10.01
CA TYR A 92 5.34 20.67 -9.82
C TYR A 92 5.14 19.42 -8.98
N VAL A 93 5.84 18.34 -9.34
CA VAL A 93 5.78 17.06 -8.63
C VAL A 93 7.15 16.75 -8.06
N LEU A 94 7.19 16.47 -6.75
CA LEU A 94 8.36 15.96 -6.04
C LEU A 94 8.08 14.54 -5.59
N GLU A 95 9.02 13.63 -5.83
CA GLU A 95 8.98 12.27 -5.28
C GLU A 95 10.12 12.06 -4.29
N SER A 96 9.83 11.45 -3.14
CA SER A 96 10.86 11.05 -2.17
C SER A 96 11.52 9.73 -2.58
N PRO A 97 12.75 9.48 -2.10
CA PRO A 97 13.26 8.14 -1.87
C PRO A 97 12.37 7.31 -0.96
N LEU A 98 12.71 6.02 -0.86
CA LEU A 98 11.96 5.05 -0.09
C LEU A 98 11.98 5.43 1.40
N ILE A 99 10.81 5.72 1.95
CA ILE A 99 10.61 5.95 3.38
C ILE A 99 10.35 4.58 4.03
N PRO A 100 11.09 4.22 5.09
CA PRO A 100 10.98 2.90 5.71
C PRO A 100 9.67 2.72 6.49
N LYS A 101 9.30 1.46 6.74
CA LYS A 101 8.22 1.09 7.67
C LYS A 101 8.49 1.63 9.07
N GLY A 102 7.44 2.05 9.77
CA GLY A 102 7.47 2.51 11.15
C GLY A 102 7.15 4.01 11.30
N PRO A 103 7.42 4.58 12.48
CA PRO A 103 7.23 5.99 12.73
C PRO A 103 8.30 6.80 11.99
N ASN A 104 7.85 7.72 11.16
CA ASN A 104 8.67 8.66 10.41
C ASN A 104 8.24 10.08 10.73
N THR A 105 9.17 11.02 10.60
CA THR A 105 8.85 12.45 10.71
C THR A 105 9.50 13.16 9.55
N LEU A 106 8.68 13.80 8.72
CA LEU A 106 9.12 14.57 7.58
C LEU A 106 9.05 16.05 7.91
N GLU A 107 10.07 16.81 7.50
CA GLU A 107 10.10 18.26 7.56
C GLU A 107 10.10 18.83 6.15
N ILE A 108 9.07 19.59 5.82
CA ILE A 108 8.97 20.36 4.58
C ILE A 108 9.34 21.79 4.91
N SER A 109 10.39 22.33 4.30
CA SER A 109 10.85 23.70 4.54
C SER A 109 10.94 24.49 3.24
N TYR A 110 10.57 25.76 3.31
CA TYR A 110 10.60 26.69 2.18
C TYR A 110 11.61 27.80 2.43
N ARG A 111 12.41 28.08 1.41
CA ARG A 111 13.34 29.21 1.37
C ARG A 111 13.14 30.00 0.09
N GLY A 112 12.63 31.21 0.23
CA GLY A 112 12.47 32.18 -0.85
C GLY A 112 13.41 33.38 -0.71
N PRO A 113 13.47 34.25 -1.74
CA PRO A 113 14.39 35.38 -1.78
C PRO A 113 13.96 36.55 -0.88
N GLY A 114 12.73 36.54 -0.32
CA GLY A 114 12.24 37.62 0.55
C GLY A 114 10.74 37.60 0.78
N LEU A 115 10.19 38.76 1.16
CA LEU A 115 8.77 38.93 1.48
C LEU A 115 7.89 38.80 0.23
N GLY A 116 6.71 38.19 0.38
CA GLY A 116 5.74 38.01 -0.71
C GLY A 116 5.92 36.72 -1.52
N HIS A 117 7.05 36.04 -1.36
CA HIS A 117 7.28 34.73 -1.96
C HIS A 117 6.71 33.62 -1.09
N PHE A 118 6.02 32.69 -1.72
CA PHE A 118 5.42 31.55 -1.04
C PHE A 118 5.41 30.33 -1.93
N VAL A 119 5.17 29.18 -1.34
CA VAL A 119 4.89 27.93 -2.03
C VAL A 119 3.60 27.35 -1.48
N ALA A 120 2.74 26.87 -2.37
CA ALA A 120 1.50 26.23 -2.01
C ALA A 120 1.56 24.74 -2.34
N VAL A 121 1.51 23.90 -1.31
CA VAL A 121 1.38 22.44 -1.45
C VAL A 121 -0.09 22.11 -1.66
N SER A 122 -0.42 21.59 -2.84
CA SER A 122 -1.79 21.25 -3.25
C SER A 122 -2.16 19.82 -2.92
N ALA A 123 -1.21 18.89 -3.00
CA ALA A 123 -1.43 17.49 -2.66
C ALA A 123 -0.18 16.84 -2.07
N LEU A 124 -0.42 15.88 -1.20
CA LEU A 124 0.58 14.99 -0.65
C LEU A 124 0.00 13.57 -0.73
N SER A 125 0.71 12.63 -1.31
CA SER A 125 0.28 11.23 -1.42
C SER A 125 1.41 10.30 -1.03
N LEU A 126 1.07 9.19 -0.39
CA LEU A 126 2.02 8.11 -0.09
C LEU A 126 1.66 6.91 -0.97
N GLU A 127 2.65 6.36 -1.63
CA GLU A 127 2.54 5.14 -2.42
C GLU A 127 3.36 4.05 -1.76
N GLY A 128 2.72 2.95 -1.36
CA GLY A 128 3.42 1.81 -0.77
C GLY A 128 4.30 1.13 -1.81
N VAL A 129 5.53 0.78 -1.44
CA VAL A 129 6.44 -0.01 -2.28
C VAL A 129 6.72 -1.32 -1.54
N ASP A 130 6.25 -2.42 -2.12
CA ASP A 130 6.50 -3.76 -1.59
C ASP A 130 7.96 -4.17 -1.87
N GLU A 131 8.84 -4.06 -0.86
CA GLU A 131 10.26 -4.51 -0.94
C GLU A 131 10.42 -6.05 -1.00
N ALA A 132 9.34 -6.80 -0.97
CA ALA A 132 9.29 -8.19 -1.41
C ALA A 132 8.00 -8.32 -2.20
N GLY A 133 8.10 -8.80 -3.44
CA GLY A 133 7.04 -8.76 -4.43
C GLY A 133 5.66 -8.97 -3.83
N ALA A 134 4.73 -8.08 -4.21
CA ALA A 134 3.34 -8.45 -4.27
C ALA A 134 3.25 -9.74 -5.10
N GLY A 135 3.33 -10.89 -4.42
CA GLY A 135 2.33 -11.87 -4.70
C GLY A 135 1.03 -11.11 -4.46
N GLU A 136 0.32 -10.80 -5.55
CA GLU A 136 -1.14 -10.93 -5.54
C GLU A 136 -1.48 -12.01 -4.52
N CYS A 137 -2.45 -11.79 -3.61
CA CYS A 137 -2.93 -12.87 -2.75
C CYS A 137 -3.00 -14.12 -3.61
N MET A 138 -2.05 -15.07 -3.46
CA MET A 138 -1.95 -16.15 -4.42
C MET A 138 -3.22 -16.92 -4.19
N SER A 139 -4.13 -16.80 -5.16
CA SER A 139 -5.36 -17.56 -5.16
C SER A 139 -4.95 -19.00 -4.97
N CYS A 140 -5.45 -19.63 -3.91
CA CYS A 140 -5.05 -20.99 -3.62
C CYS A 140 -5.47 -21.84 -4.82
N PRO A 141 -4.53 -22.50 -5.53
CA PRO A 141 -4.86 -23.18 -6.75
C PRO A 141 -5.86 -24.30 -6.44
N LYS A 142 -6.68 -24.65 -7.44
CA LYS A 142 -7.60 -25.79 -7.30
C LYS A 142 -6.82 -27.05 -6.90
N GLY A 143 -7.47 -27.88 -6.11
CA GLY A 143 -6.86 -29.05 -5.52
C GLY A 143 -5.84 -28.76 -4.41
N HIS A 144 -5.63 -27.52 -3.98
CA HIS A 144 -4.70 -27.19 -2.89
C HIS A 144 -5.40 -26.47 -1.74
N GLU A 145 -4.82 -26.53 -0.55
CA GLU A 145 -5.13 -25.69 0.60
C GLU A 145 -3.91 -24.85 0.98
N CYS A 146 -4.18 -23.65 1.48
CA CYS A 146 -3.17 -22.66 1.76
C CYS A 146 -3.41 -22.17 3.19
N HIS A 147 -2.67 -22.76 4.14
CA HIS A 147 -2.75 -22.37 5.55
C HIS A 147 -2.01 -21.05 5.81
N ASP A 148 -0.95 -20.81 5.06
CA ASP A 148 -0.12 -19.60 5.09
C ASP A 148 0.07 -19.04 3.67
N ARG A 149 0.30 -17.72 3.55
CA ARG A 149 0.43 -16.99 2.27
C ARG A 149 1.56 -17.45 1.34
N HIS A 150 2.42 -18.37 1.78
CA HIS A 150 3.62 -18.78 1.05
C HIS A 150 3.71 -20.29 0.81
N GLN A 151 2.69 -21.06 1.18
CA GLN A 151 2.73 -22.51 1.03
C GLN A 151 1.34 -23.05 0.66
N ASP A 152 1.26 -23.60 -0.55
CA ASP A 152 0.17 -24.44 -1.00
C ASP A 152 0.49 -25.91 -0.69
N THR A 153 -0.48 -26.60 -0.08
CA THR A 153 -0.42 -28.03 0.20
C THR A 153 -1.51 -28.72 -0.60
N PRO A 154 -1.23 -29.79 -1.37
CA PRO A 154 -2.25 -30.47 -2.13
C PRO A 154 -3.28 -31.11 -1.20
N CYS A 155 -4.57 -31.01 -1.55
CA CYS A 155 -5.67 -31.61 -0.80
C CYS A 155 -5.39 -33.07 -0.50
N SER A 156 -5.56 -33.48 0.75
CA SER A 156 -5.38 -34.87 1.15
C SER A 156 -6.49 -35.77 0.57
N PRO A 157 -6.24 -37.07 0.37
CA PRO A 157 -7.28 -38.02 -0.02
C PRO A 157 -8.49 -37.94 0.93
N GLY A 158 -9.70 -37.99 0.36
CA GLY A 158 -10.95 -37.73 1.08
C GLY A 158 -11.39 -36.26 1.06
N THR A 159 -10.56 -35.36 0.53
CA THR A 159 -10.86 -33.93 0.41
C THR A 159 -10.65 -33.43 -1.02
N TYR A 160 -11.25 -32.28 -1.35
CA TYR A 160 -11.13 -31.63 -2.64
C TYR A 160 -11.19 -30.10 -2.53
N ASN A 161 -10.71 -29.41 -3.57
CA ASN A 161 -10.94 -27.98 -3.70
C ASN A 161 -11.23 -27.60 -5.15
N ASP A 162 -12.49 -27.24 -5.43
CA ASP A 162 -12.99 -26.91 -6.77
C ASP A 162 -12.87 -25.42 -7.13
N LYS A 163 -12.47 -24.60 -6.14
CA LYS A 163 -12.40 -23.14 -6.22
C LYS A 163 -11.09 -22.64 -5.63
N GLU A 164 -10.89 -21.33 -5.68
CA GLU A 164 -9.74 -20.67 -5.07
C GLU A 164 -9.95 -20.47 -3.56
N MET A 165 -10.25 -21.56 -2.84
CA MET A 165 -10.49 -21.55 -1.40
C MET A 165 -9.20 -21.85 -0.63
N SER A 166 -9.04 -21.26 0.56
CA SER A 166 -7.88 -21.49 1.42
C SER A 166 -7.82 -22.90 2.03
N THR A 167 -8.87 -23.70 1.90
CA THR A 167 -9.02 -24.95 2.66
C THR A 167 -9.75 -25.99 1.81
N CYS A 168 -9.25 -27.23 1.82
CA CYS A 168 -9.89 -28.35 1.15
C CYS A 168 -11.15 -28.79 1.90
N LYS A 169 -12.20 -29.11 1.15
CA LYS A 169 -13.47 -29.61 1.69
C LYS A 169 -13.49 -31.13 1.70
N PRO A 170 -14.10 -31.76 2.70
CA PRO A 170 -14.33 -33.21 2.66
C PRO A 170 -15.26 -33.58 1.50
N CYS A 171 -15.05 -34.75 0.92
CA CYS A 171 -16.03 -35.38 0.04
C CYS A 171 -17.28 -35.77 0.83
N GLU A 172 -18.45 -35.59 0.23
CA GLU A 172 -19.74 -35.89 0.87
C GLU A 172 -20.55 -36.88 0.04
N GLY A 173 -21.52 -37.55 0.68
CA GLY A 173 -22.45 -38.46 0.00
C GLY A 173 -21.77 -39.72 -0.53
N ASN A 174 -22.12 -40.15 -1.74
CA ASN A 174 -21.56 -41.35 -2.37
C ASN A 174 -20.34 -41.02 -3.24
N THR A 175 -19.42 -40.19 -2.74
CA THR A 175 -18.27 -39.70 -3.52
C THR A 175 -16.94 -39.91 -2.76
N ALA A 176 -15.84 -40.05 -3.50
CA ALA A 176 -14.51 -40.23 -2.93
C ALA A 176 -13.41 -39.53 -3.75
N SER A 177 -12.32 -39.13 -3.08
CA SER A 177 -11.11 -38.59 -3.72
C SER A 177 -9.87 -39.38 -3.28
N ARG A 178 -9.28 -40.11 -4.23
CA ARG A 178 -8.16 -41.02 -3.93
C ARG A 178 -6.80 -40.35 -3.95
N HIS A 179 -6.67 -39.26 -4.70
CA HIS A 179 -5.40 -38.66 -5.01
C HIS A 179 -5.21 -37.35 -4.26
N HIS A 180 -3.94 -37.06 -3.93
CA HIS A 180 -3.57 -35.74 -3.48
C HIS A 180 -3.85 -34.73 -4.60
N GLY A 181 -4.25 -33.52 -4.24
CA GLY A 181 -4.47 -32.47 -5.25
C GLY A 181 -5.84 -32.53 -5.92
N SER A 182 -6.82 -33.25 -5.34
CA SER A 182 -8.11 -33.48 -6.01
C SER A 182 -8.93 -32.19 -6.13
N GLU A 183 -9.33 -31.83 -7.35
CA GLU A 183 -10.22 -30.68 -7.59
C GLU A 183 -11.70 -31.03 -7.41
N THR A 184 -12.05 -32.32 -7.45
CA THR A 184 -13.42 -32.83 -7.33
C THR A 184 -13.43 -34.19 -6.64
N CYS A 185 -14.60 -34.58 -6.12
CA CYS A 185 -14.86 -35.94 -5.64
C CYS A 185 -15.56 -36.76 -6.73
N ASN A 186 -15.14 -38.00 -6.92
CA ASN A 186 -15.71 -38.90 -7.93
C ASN A 186 -16.80 -39.76 -7.30
N GLU A 187 -17.93 -39.91 -8.00
CA GLU A 187 -19.02 -40.79 -7.55
C GLU A 187 -18.57 -42.26 -7.55
N CYS A 188 -18.93 -42.97 -6.49
CA CYS A 188 -18.74 -44.41 -6.43
C CYS A 188 -19.71 -45.12 -7.35
N HIS A 189 -19.17 -46.00 -8.21
CA HIS A 189 -19.96 -46.80 -9.14
C HIS A 189 -20.96 -47.70 -8.41
N ARG A 190 -22.00 -48.14 -9.14
CA ARG A 190 -23.04 -49.02 -8.59
C ARG A 190 -22.43 -50.27 -7.94
N GLY A 191 -22.82 -50.54 -6.70
CA GLY A 191 -22.27 -51.65 -5.90
C GLY A 191 -21.00 -51.30 -5.13
N THR A 192 -20.57 -50.03 -5.15
CA THR A 192 -19.49 -49.51 -4.30
C THR A 192 -19.96 -48.29 -3.51
N PHE A 193 -19.36 -48.09 -2.34
CA PHE A 193 -19.62 -46.97 -1.43
C PHE A 193 -18.29 -46.36 -1.01
N PRO A 194 -18.23 -45.06 -0.67
CA PRO A 194 -17.01 -44.48 -0.10
C PRO A 194 -16.69 -45.15 1.24
N ASP A 195 -15.41 -45.29 1.53
CA ASP A 195 -14.94 -45.63 2.88
C ASP A 195 -15.25 -44.50 3.88
N THR A 196 -15.02 -44.75 5.17
CA THR A 196 -15.36 -43.80 6.24
C THR A 196 -14.69 -42.43 6.07
N GLU A 197 -13.52 -42.40 5.44
CA GLU A 197 -12.74 -41.19 5.18
C GLU A 197 -12.93 -40.65 3.75
N HIS A 198 -13.83 -41.24 2.95
CA HIS A 198 -14.11 -40.86 1.55
C HIS A 198 -12.87 -40.83 0.64
N ARG A 199 -11.83 -41.60 0.97
CA ARG A 199 -10.59 -41.73 0.19
C ARG A 199 -10.79 -42.64 -1.01
N MET A 200 -11.63 -43.66 -0.91
CA MET A 200 -11.84 -44.59 -2.02
C MET A 200 -13.20 -45.27 -1.99
N CYS A 201 -13.66 -45.68 -3.17
CA CYS A 201 -14.85 -46.51 -3.31
C CYS A 201 -14.51 -47.98 -3.04
N VAL A 202 -15.23 -48.58 -2.11
CA VAL A 202 -15.07 -49.98 -1.69
C VAL A 202 -16.37 -50.75 -1.91
N THR A 203 -16.26 -52.05 -2.17
CA THR A 203 -17.40 -52.97 -2.38
C THR A 203 -17.97 -53.53 -1.07
N ASN A 204 -17.39 -53.16 0.08
CA ASN A 204 -17.73 -53.74 1.37
C ASN A 204 -18.11 -52.63 2.35
N CYS A 205 -19.34 -52.67 2.85
CA CYS A 205 -19.76 -51.87 4.00
C CYS A 205 -19.13 -52.50 5.25
N GLN A 206 -17.92 -52.08 5.63
CA GLN A 206 -17.30 -52.45 6.91
C GLN A 206 -17.58 -51.39 7.97
#